data_AF-A0A1G7WPQ6-F1
#
_entry.id   AF-A0A1G7WPQ6-F1
#
_cell.length_a   1.000
_cell.length_b   1.000
_cell.length_c   1.000
_cell.angle_alpha   90.00
_cell.angle_beta   90.00
_cell.angle_gamma   90.00
#
_symmetry.space_group_name_H-M   'P 1'
#
loop_
_entity.id
_entity.type
_entity.pdbx_description
1 polymer ?
#
loop_
_entity_poly.entity_id
_entity_poly.type
_entity_poly.pdbx_seq_one_letter_code
_entity_poly.pdbx_strand_id
1 'polypeptide(L)'
;MMAVAGPGAHLLGHSFGALCTLACAEKRGLDGTLVLFEPPLAVDGPVAGAGLATYRELVEAGDLDAAFEFAPVTFVRVPAEAVPEIRRTRDPQGFAAVVRAAVA
;
A
#
# COMPACT_ATOMS: atom_id res chain seq x y z
N MET A 1 17.09 1.20 9.99
CA MET A 1 16.98 0.03 9.07
C MET A 1 18.21 -0.06 8.17
N MET A 2 18.44 0.84 7.20
CA MET A 2 19.61 0.70 6.31
C MET A 2 20.97 0.77 7.00
N ALA A 3 21.15 1.68 7.97
CA ALA A 3 22.37 1.74 8.76
C ALA A 3 22.66 0.44 9.54
N VAL A 4 21.62 -0.33 9.89
CA VAL A 4 21.75 -1.62 10.57
C VAL A 4 22.08 -2.73 9.58
N ALA A 5 21.53 -2.67 8.36
CA ALA A 5 21.81 -3.63 7.30
C ALA A 5 23.25 -3.54 6.76
N GLY A 6 23.89 -2.37 6.91
CA GLY A 6 25.28 -2.13 6.55
C GLY A 6 25.48 -1.65 5.11
N PRO A 7 26.71 -1.23 4.75
CA PRO A 7 27.04 -0.76 3.40
C PRO A 7 26.82 -1.82 2.33
N GLY A 8 26.30 -1.43 1.16
CA GLY A 8 26.07 -2.33 0.02
C GLY A 8 24.85 -3.25 0.15
N ALA A 9 24.08 -3.16 1.24
CA ALA A 9 22.90 -3.99 1.45
C ALA A 9 21.84 -3.81 0.34
N HIS A 10 21.17 -4.89 -0.02
CA HIS A 10 20.09 -4.92 -1.00
C HIS A 10 18.72 -4.77 -0.31
N LEU A 11 17.73 -4.24 -1.04
CA LEU A 11 16.37 -4.07 -0.56
C LEU A 11 15.41 -4.89 -1.40
N LEU A 12 14.59 -5.72 -0.74
CA LEU A 12 13.41 -6.33 -1.33
C LEU A 12 12.17 -5.66 -0.73
N GLY A 13 11.31 -5.12 -1.59
CA GLY A 13 9.99 -4.67 -1.19
C GLY A 13 8.92 -5.48 -1.91
N HIS A 14 7.92 -5.95 -1.18
CA HIS A 14 6.76 -6.67 -1.71
C HIS A 14 5.48 -5.84 -1.52
N SER A 15 4.61 -5.83 -2.54
CA SER A 15 3.31 -5.13 -2.50
C SER A 15 3.51 -3.66 -2.06
N PHE A 16 2.76 -3.17 -1.08
CA PHE A 16 2.96 -1.83 -0.52
C PHE A 16 4.38 -1.57 0.01
N GLY A 17 5.03 -2.60 0.56
CA GLY A 17 6.42 -2.54 0.97
C GLY A 17 7.37 -2.18 -0.18
N ALA A 18 7.01 -2.53 -1.42
CA ALA A 18 7.74 -2.12 -2.63
C ALA A 18 7.65 -0.62 -2.90
N LEU A 19 6.50 0.02 -2.65
CA LEU A 19 6.37 1.47 -2.74
C LEU A 19 7.20 2.16 -1.64
N CYS A 20 7.19 1.61 -0.42
CA CYS A 20 7.99 2.15 0.68
C CYS A 20 9.49 2.07 0.42
N THR A 21 9.99 0.92 -0.07
CA THR A 21 11.42 0.76 -0.37
C THR A 21 11.85 1.58 -1.58
N LEU A 22 11.00 1.71 -2.60
CA LEU A 22 11.23 2.60 -3.73
C LEU A 22 11.35 4.06 -3.27
N ALA A 23 10.37 4.57 -2.52
CA ALA A 23 10.41 5.94 -2.00
C ALA A 23 11.61 6.18 -1.06
N CYS A 24 12.06 5.16 -0.32
CA CYS A 24 13.25 5.22 0.50
C CYS A 24 14.52 5.35 -0.36
N ALA A 25 14.67 4.50 -1.37
CA ALA A 25 15.82 4.49 -2.28
C ALA A 25 15.90 5.79 -3.09
N GLU A 26 14.78 6.31 -3.59
CA GLU A 26 14.74 7.60 -4.30
C GLU A 26 15.21 8.77 -3.42
N LYS A 27 14.77 8.81 -2.16
CA LYS A 27 15.07 9.94 -1.25
C LYS A 27 16.46 9.89 -0.64
N ARG A 28 17.01 8.69 -0.43
CA ARG A 28 18.23 8.49 0.37
C ARG A 28 19.40 7.92 -0.43
N GLY A 29 19.16 7.50 -1.66
CA GLY A 29 20.09 6.65 -2.41
C GLY A 29 20.12 5.22 -1.86
N LEU A 30 20.56 4.31 -2.70
CA LEU A 30 20.82 2.92 -2.33
C LEU A 30 22.10 2.46 -3.04
N ASP A 31 23.08 2.04 -2.26
CA ASP A 31 24.36 1.52 -2.80
C ASP A 31 24.29 0.04 -3.23
N GLY A 32 23.14 -0.61 -2.99
CA GLY A 32 22.85 -1.99 -3.39
C GLY A 32 21.70 -2.10 -4.40
N THR A 33 21.20 -3.32 -4.62
CA THR A 33 20.10 -3.59 -5.55
C THR A 33 18.75 -3.40 -4.87
N LEU A 34 17.82 -2.73 -5.56
CA LEU A 34 16.41 -2.69 -5.20
C LEU A 34 15.63 -3.71 -6.03
N VAL A 35 14.98 -4.67 -5.36
CA VAL A 35 14.06 -5.64 -5.95
C VAL A 35 12.64 -5.28 -5.54
N LEU A 36 11.79 -5.03 -6.52
CA LEU A 36 10.37 -4.73 -6.32
C LEU A 36 9.55 -5.96 -6.75
N PHE A 37 8.92 -6.63 -5.79
CA PHE A 37 8.09 -7.80 -6.06
C PHE A 37 6.61 -7.43 -5.97
N GLU A 38 5.89 -7.63 -7.07
CA GLU A 38 4.48 -7.28 -7.24
C GLU A 38 4.13 -5.87 -6.70
N PRO A 39 4.86 -4.82 -7.10
CA PRO A 39 4.58 -3.48 -6.60
C PRO A 39 3.25 -2.97 -7.19
N PRO A 40 2.36 -2.37 -6.37
CA PRO A 40 1.12 -1.76 -6.87
C PRO A 40 1.43 -0.41 -7.54
N LEU A 41 2.18 -0.43 -8.65
CA LEU A 41 2.53 0.76 -9.42
C LEU A 41 1.37 1.15 -10.34
N ALA A 42 1.02 2.43 -10.27
CA ALA A 42 0.04 3.07 -11.14
C ALA A 42 0.65 3.34 -12.54
N VAL A 43 0.96 2.29 -13.31
CA VAL A 43 1.62 2.46 -14.62
C VAL A 43 0.68 3.03 -15.70
N ASP A 44 -0.64 2.83 -15.55
CA ASP A 44 -1.67 3.23 -16.52
C ASP A 44 -2.76 4.15 -15.93
N GLY A 45 -2.39 5.02 -14.99
CA GLY A 45 -3.30 5.99 -14.34
C GLY A 45 -3.70 5.61 -12.91
N PRO A 46 -4.57 6.41 -12.25
CA PRO A 46 -4.85 6.26 -10.83
C PRO A 46 -5.41 4.88 -10.49
N VAL A 47 -4.71 4.10 -9.65
CA VAL A 47 -5.13 2.74 -9.22
C VAL A 47 -6.55 2.75 -8.65
N ALA A 48 -6.94 3.86 -8.03
CA ALA A 48 -8.23 3.99 -7.36
C ALA A 48 -9.38 4.53 -8.24
N GLY A 49 -9.09 5.09 -9.43
CA GLY A 49 -10.10 5.61 -10.36
C GLY A 49 -11.21 6.44 -9.69
N ALA A 50 -12.46 6.23 -10.12
CA ALA A 50 -13.63 6.92 -9.56
C ALA A 50 -13.94 6.58 -8.10
N GLY A 51 -13.48 5.42 -7.60
CA GLY A 51 -13.70 5.01 -6.21
C GLY A 51 -12.90 5.84 -5.20
N LEU A 52 -11.92 6.63 -5.65
CA LEU A 52 -11.07 7.44 -4.79
C LEU A 52 -11.85 8.50 -3.99
N ALA A 53 -12.89 9.09 -4.60
CA ALA A 53 -13.72 10.11 -3.94
C ALA A 53 -14.47 9.50 -2.75
N THR A 54 -15.19 8.39 -2.98
CA THR A 54 -15.92 7.67 -1.92
C THR A 54 -14.99 7.17 -0.82
N TYR A 55 -13.83 6.61 -1.17
CA TYR A 55 -12.86 6.19 -0.16
C TYR A 55 -12.37 7.35 0.72
N ARG A 56 -12.12 8.52 0.10
CA ARG A 56 -11.70 9.73 0.82
C ARG A 56 -12.79 10.20 1.79
N GLU A 57 -14.05 10.25 1.35
CA GLU A 57 -15.19 10.63 2.19
C GLU A 57 -15.31 9.72 3.42
N LEU A 58 -15.19 8.40 3.26
CA LEU A 58 -15.24 7.44 4.37
C LEU A 58 -14.10 7.68 5.38
N VAL A 59 -12.88 7.94 4.89
CA VAL A 59 -11.73 8.24 5.75
C VAL A 59 -11.91 9.57 6.48
N GLU A 60 -12.36 10.62 5.80
CA GLU A 60 -12.58 11.94 6.38
C GLU A 60 -13.71 11.94 7.41
N ALA A 61 -14.74 11.11 7.21
CA ALA A 61 -15.81 10.87 8.17
C ALA A 61 -15.38 10.02 9.38
N GLY A 62 -14.18 9.43 9.34
CA GLY A 62 -13.69 8.52 10.39
C GLY A 62 -14.30 7.12 10.35
N ASP A 63 -15.06 6.77 9.31
CA ASP A 63 -15.64 5.44 9.13
C ASP A 63 -14.60 4.49 8.51
N LEU A 64 -13.60 4.15 9.32
CA LEU A 64 -12.46 3.35 8.89
C LEU A 64 -12.83 1.89 8.59
N ASP A 65 -13.92 1.39 9.19
CA ASP A 65 -14.42 0.05 8.91
C ASP A 65 -15.04 -0.02 7.51
N ALA A 66 -15.90 0.95 7.16
CA ALA A 66 -16.45 1.02 5.81
C ALA A 66 -15.36 1.31 4.76
N ALA A 67 -14.39 2.18 5.09
CA ALA A 67 -13.23 2.43 4.23
C ALA A 67 -12.42 1.14 3.98
N PHE A 68 -12.23 0.33 5.02
CA PHE A 68 -11.55 -0.96 4.94
C PHE A 68 -12.32 -1.96 4.08
N GLU A 69 -13.64 -2.02 4.14
CA GLU A 69 -14.42 -2.94 3.31
C GLU A 69 -14.46 -2.48 1.84
N PHE A 70 -14.48 -1.17 1.61
CA PHE A 70 -14.53 -0.58 0.28
C PHE A 70 -13.24 -0.79 -0.53
N ALA A 71 -12.07 -0.55 0.06
CA ALA A 71 -10.80 -0.50 -0.67
C ALA A 71 -10.34 -1.85 -1.29
N PRO A 72 -10.40 -3.01 -0.59
CA PRO A 72 -10.01 -4.30 -1.16
C PRO A 72 -10.86 -4.69 -2.37
N VAL A 73 -12.16 -4.42 -2.31
CA VAL A 73 -13.09 -4.73 -3.40
C VAL A 73 -12.87 -3.76 -4.56
N THR A 74 -12.78 -2.47 -4.28
CA THR A 74 -12.78 -1.43 -5.32
C THR A 74 -11.43 -1.27 -5.99
N PHE A 75 -10.33 -1.32 -5.23
CA PHE A 75 -8.99 -1.03 -5.74
C PHE A 75 -8.16 -2.29 -5.99
N VAL A 76 -8.30 -3.29 -5.13
CA VAL A 76 -7.54 -4.55 -5.22
C VAL A 76 -8.34 -5.65 -5.94
N ARG A 77 -9.63 -5.39 -6.25
CA ARG A 77 -10.55 -6.32 -6.93
C ARG A 77 -10.67 -7.68 -6.24
N VAL A 78 -10.55 -7.67 -4.92
CA VAL A 78 -10.84 -8.84 -4.10
C VAL A 78 -12.35 -9.13 -4.15
N PRO A 79 -12.79 -10.39 -4.30
CA PRO A 79 -14.20 -10.74 -4.17
C PRO A 79 -14.75 -10.31 -2.80
N ALA A 80 -15.96 -9.73 -2.77
CA ALA A 80 -16.53 -9.17 -1.55
C ALA A 80 -16.67 -10.23 -0.42
N GLU A 81 -16.93 -11.47 -0.78
CA GLU A 81 -17.01 -12.62 0.12
C GLU A 81 -15.69 -12.97 0.82
N ALA A 82 -14.55 -12.53 0.29
CA ALA A 82 -13.23 -12.76 0.89
C ALA A 82 -12.81 -11.65 1.87
N VAL A 83 -13.51 -10.50 1.87
CA VAL A 83 -13.21 -9.36 2.75
C VAL A 83 -13.28 -9.72 4.25
N PRO A 84 -14.26 -10.51 4.74
CA PRO A 84 -14.30 -10.92 6.14
C PRO A 84 -13.06 -11.70 6.59
N GLU A 85 -12.50 -12.54 5.71
CA GLU A 85 -11.28 -13.30 6.03
C GLU A 85 -10.05 -12.40 6.04
N ILE A 86 -9.96 -11.44 5.12
CA ILE A 86 -8.90 -10.42 5.16
C ILE A 86 -8.98 -9.62 6.46
N ARG A 87 -10.19 -9.27 6.91
CA ARG A 87 -10.42 -8.55 8.18
C ARG A 87 -9.90 -9.32 9.40
N ARG A 88 -10.06 -10.65 9.42
CA ARG A 88 -9.60 -11.52 10.52
C ARG A 88 -8.07 -11.62 10.61
N THR A 89 -7.38 -11.41 9.50
CA THR A 89 -5.91 -11.63 9.39
C THR A 89 -5.05 -10.41 9.70
N ARG A 90 -5.61 -9.23 10.05
CA ARG A 90 -4.83 -7.98 10.03
C ARG A 90 -4.90 -7.04 11.25
N ASP A 91 -3.72 -6.47 11.53
CA ASP A 91 -3.45 -5.17 12.17
C ASP A 91 -4.00 -3.98 11.33
N PRO A 92 -5.02 -3.26 11.84
CA PRO A 92 -5.69 -2.15 11.16
C PRO A 92 -4.77 -1.01 10.72
N GLN A 93 -3.67 -0.77 11.43
CA GLN A 93 -2.78 0.39 11.19
C GLN A 93 -2.01 0.25 9.87
N GLY A 94 -1.63 -0.99 9.52
CA GLY A 94 -0.92 -1.27 8.28
C GLY A 94 -1.79 -1.07 7.03
N PHE A 95 -3.09 -1.37 7.08
CA PHE A 95 -3.97 -1.24 5.90
C PHE A 95 -4.24 0.23 5.60
N ALA A 96 -4.55 1.01 6.63
CA ALA A 96 -4.74 2.46 6.50
C ALA A 96 -3.51 3.16 5.90
N ALA A 97 -2.29 2.69 6.18
CA ALA A 97 -1.06 3.22 5.57
C ALA A 97 -0.93 2.90 4.06
N VAL A 98 -1.28 1.68 3.65
CA VAL A 98 -1.31 1.26 2.24
C VAL A 98 -2.24 2.15 1.46
N VAL A 99 -3.47 2.32 1.97
CA VAL A 99 -4.45 3.08 1.22
C VAL A 99 -4.08 4.56 1.20
N ARG A 100 -3.64 5.17 2.30
CA ARG A 100 -3.15 6.57 2.32
C ARG A 100 -2.11 6.87 1.25
N ALA A 101 -1.19 5.94 1.02
CA ALA A 101 -0.16 6.10 -0.01
C ALA A 101 -0.68 5.88 -1.45
N ALA A 102 -1.82 5.21 -1.62
CA ALA A 102 -2.49 5.08 -2.93
C ALA A 102 -3.36 6.31 -3.29
N VAL A 103 -3.65 7.20 -2.32
CA VAL A 103 -4.48 8.42 -2.49
C VAL A 103 -3.68 9.71 -2.66
N ALA A 104 -2.36 9.67 -2.47
CA ALA A 104 -1.45 10.82 -2.42
C ALA A 104 -0.53 10.84 -3.64
#